data_AF-A0A969D326-F1
#
_entry.id   AF-A0A969D326-F1
#
_cell.length_a   1.000
_cell.length_b   1.000
_cell.length_c   1.000
_cell.angle_alpha   90.00
_cell.angle_beta   90.00
_cell.angle_gamma   90.00
#
_symmetry.space_group_name_H-M   'P 1'
#
loop_
_entity.id
_entity.type
_entity.pdbx_description
1 polymer ?
#
loop_
_entity_poly.entity_id
_entity_poly.type
_entity_poly.pdbx_seq_one_letter_code
_entity_poly.pdbx_strand_id
1 'polypeptide(L)' 'MNEKATQIRTEASRAAKLSSEAVEAMKAGNFNLSRTLIKDAVEAGRICQSLIKEKENQSSSKGENLKF' A
#
# COMPACT_ATOMS: atom_id res chain seq x y z
N MET A 1 1.90 19.38 5.62
CA MET A 1 2.30 17.96 5.83
C MET A 1 2.14 17.22 4.50
N ASN A 2 3.03 16.27 4.19
CA ASN A 2 3.09 15.60 2.89
C ASN A 2 2.00 14.50 2.82
N GLU A 3 0.78 14.88 2.42
CA GLU A 3 -0.45 14.07 2.46
C GLU A 3 -0.28 12.67 1.83
N LYS A 4 0.41 12.59 0.68
CA LYS A 4 0.72 11.32 0.01
C LYS A 4 1.61 10.40 0.85
N ALA A 5 2.58 10.96 1.59
CA ALA A 5 3.43 10.16 2.47
C ALA A 5 2.64 9.58 3.66
N THR A 6 1.62 10.29 4.14
CA THR A 6 0.70 9.77 5.16
C THR A 6 -0.18 8.66 4.59
N GLN A 7 -0.74 8.84 3.39
CA GLN A 7 -1.56 7.82 2.73
C GLN A 7 -0.77 6.53 2.44
N ILE A 8 0.48 6.64 1.97
CA ILE A 8 1.38 5.49 1.78
C ILE A 8 1.56 4.70 3.08
N ARG A 9 1.81 5.39 4.21
CA ARG A 9 1.94 4.72 5.50
C ARG A 9 0.64 4.06 5.93
N THR A 10 -0.49 4.74 5.76
CA THR A 10 -1.80 4.20 6.11
C THR A 10 -2.10 2.92 5.34
N GLU A 11 -1.93 2.92 4.02
CA GLU A 11 -2.21 1.73 3.19
C GLU A 11 -1.19 0.60 3.45
N ALA A 12 0.08 0.93 3.70
CA ALA A 12 1.07 -0.06 4.10
C ALA A 12 0.73 -0.72 5.44
N SER A 13 0.33 0.08 6.45
CA SER A 13 -0.13 -0.44 7.75
C SER A 13 -1.41 -1.25 7.61
N ARG A 14 -2.33 -0.84 6.74
CA ARG A 14 -3.56 -1.57 6.44
C ARG A 14 -3.26 -2.94 5.83
N ALA A 15 -2.40 -3.00 4.82
CA ALA A 15 -1.96 -4.25 4.20
C ALA A 15 -1.30 -5.21 5.21
N ALA A 16 -0.43 -4.69 6.08
CA ALA A 16 0.23 -5.48 7.11
C ALA A 16 -0.77 -6.05 8.13
N LYS A 17 -1.72 -5.23 8.59
CA LYS A 17 -2.76 -5.66 9.52
C LYS A 17 -3.65 -6.75 8.92
N LEU A 18 -4.14 -6.53 7.69
CA LEU A 18 -4.96 -7.51 6.98
C LEU A 18 -4.22 -8.82 6.75
N SER A 19 -2.92 -8.77 6.45
CA SER A 19 -2.09 -9.98 6.31
C SER A 19 -1.95 -10.74 7.63
N SER A 20 -1.78 -10.03 8.75
CA SER A 20 -1.75 -10.66 10.06
C SER A 20 -3.09 -11.31 10.42
N GLU A 21 -4.20 -10.62 10.18
CA GLU A 21 -5.55 -11.14 10.43
C GLU A 21 -5.86 -12.35 9.52
N ALA A 22 -5.39 -12.34 8.27
CA ALA A 22 -5.53 -13.47 7.37
C ALA A 22 -4.83 -14.72 7.87
N VAL A 23 -3.65 -14.57 8.50
CA VAL A 23 -2.91 -15.67 9.11
C VAL A 23 -3.67 -16.22 10.33
N GLU A 24 -4.21 -15.36 11.18
CA GLU A 24 -5.02 -15.81 12.31
C GLU A 24 -6.31 -16.52 11.85
N ALA A 25 -6.98 -16.00 10.82
CA ALA A 25 -8.13 -16.67 10.21
C ALA A 25 -7.75 -18.03 9.62
N MET A 26 -6.56 -18.17 9.03
CA MET A 26 -6.06 -19.44 8.51
C MET A 26 -5.78 -20.45 9.63
N LYS A 27 -5.14 -20.02 10.72
CA LYS A 27 -4.92 -20.84 11.93
C LYS A 27 -6.22 -21.31 12.56
N ALA A 28 -7.25 -20.48 12.53
CA ALA A 28 -8.60 -20.81 13.01
C ALA A 28 -9.39 -21.71 12.03
N GLY A 29 -8.82 -22.10 10.89
CA GLY A 29 -9.49 -22.92 9.87
C GLY A 29 -10.53 -22.16 9.03
N ASN A 30 -10.64 -20.83 9.18
CA ASN A 30 -11.56 -20.00 8.43
C ASN A 30 -10.91 -19.51 7.12
N PHE A 31 -10.79 -20.42 6.16
CA PHE A 31 -10.13 -20.15 4.87
C PHE A 31 -10.88 -19.13 4.01
N ASN A 32 -12.21 -19.04 4.12
CA ASN A 32 -13.00 -18.05 3.39
C ASN A 32 -12.69 -16.63 3.87
N LEU A 33 -12.62 -16.44 5.20
CA LEU A 33 -12.21 -15.18 5.78
C LEU A 33 -10.75 -14.85 5.44
N SER A 34 -9.84 -15.82 5.60
CA SER A 34 -8.42 -15.65 5.26
C SER A 34 -8.24 -15.21 3.80
N ARG A 35 -8.93 -15.85 2.85
CA ARG A 35 -8.88 -15.49 1.43
C ARG A 35 -9.41 -14.08 1.17
N THR A 36 -10.44 -13.65 1.89
CA THR A 36 -11.00 -12.29 1.77
C THR A 36 -9.99 -11.27 2.28
N LEU A 37 -9.44 -11.49 3.47
CA LEU A 37 -8.42 -10.61 4.07
C LEU A 37 -7.16 -10.50 3.21
N ILE A 38 -6.72 -11.59 2.57
CA ILE A 38 -5.59 -11.56 1.62
C ILE A 38 -5.91 -10.70 0.39
N LYS A 39 -7.13 -10.79 -0.16
CA LYS A 39 -7.52 -9.94 -1.31
C LYS A 39 -7.48 -8.46 -0.93
N ASP A 40 -8.02 -8.13 0.24
CA ASP A 40 -8.04 -6.76 0.74
C ASP A 40 -6.61 -6.25 1.02
N ALA A 41 -5.72 -7.11 1.54
CA ALA A 41 -4.31 -6.80 1.75
C ALA A 41 -3.58 -6.51 0.43
N VAL A 42 -3.85 -7.30 -0.61
CA VAL A 42 -3.28 -7.10 -1.95
C VAL A 42 -3.78 -5.79 -2.56
N GLU A 43 -5.06 -5.45 -2.38
CA GLU A 43 -5.61 -4.19 -2.85
C GLU A 43 -4.95 -2.99 -2.15
N ALA A 44 -4.83 -3.01 -0.82
CA ALA A 44 -4.10 -1.99 -0.06
C ALA A 44 -2.65 -1.86 -0.54
N GLY A 45 -1.98 -2.99 -0.78
CA GLY A 45 -0.62 -3.02 -1.33
C GLY A 45 -0.52 -2.37 -2.72
N ARG A 46 -1.49 -2.63 -3.61
CA ARG A 46 -1.54 -1.99 -4.94
C ARG A 46 -1.73 -0.49 -4.85
N ILE A 47 -2.62 -0.02 -3.97
CA ILE A 47 -2.84 1.42 -3.75
C ILE A 47 -1.54 2.06 -3.24
N CYS A 48 -0.87 1.43 -2.28
CA CYS A 48 0.42 1.88 -1.75
C CYS A 48 1.48 2.00 -2.86
N GLN A 49 1.60 0.99 -3.73
CA GLN A 49 2.54 1.01 -4.86
C GLN A 49 2.22 2.11 -5.87
N SER A 50 0.94 2.35 -6.17
CA SER A 50 0.52 3.46 -7.05
C SER A 50 0.90 4.81 -6.47
N LEU A 51 0.65 5.03 -5.17
CA LEU A 51 1.00 6.27 -4.48
C LEU A 51 2.52 6.52 -4.44
N ILE A 52 3.32 5.46 -4.27
CA ILE A 52 4.79 5.54 -4.33
C ILE A 52 5.24 5.97 -5.74
N LYS A 53 4.72 5.31 -6.79
CA LYS A 53 5.05 5.67 -8.18
C LYS A 53 4.67 7.10 -8.52
N GLU A 54 3.50 7.57 -8.08
CA GLU A 54 3.10 8.96 -8.28
C GLU A 54 4.04 9.94 -7.58
N LYS A 55 4.50 9.60 -6.38
CA LYS A 55 5.45 10.43 -5.62
C LYS A 55 6.80 10.50 -6.33
N GLU A 56 7.30 9.38 -6.86
CA GLU A 56 8.55 9.29 -7.63
C GLU A 56 8.48 10.09 -8.95
N ASN A 57 7.38 9.96 -9.69
CA ASN A 57 7.16 10.72 -10.92
C ASN A 57 7.04 12.23 -10.66
N GLN A 58 6.44 12.64 -9.54
CA GLN A 58 6.38 14.06 -9.15
C GLN A 58 7.76 14.63 -8.78
N SER A 59 8.66 13.82 -8.22
CA SER A 59 10.05 14.25 -7.98
C SER A 59 10.88 14.38 -9.26
N SER A 60 10.59 13.61 -10.31
CA SER A 60 11.34 13.66 -11.56
C SER A 60 11.02 14.87 -12.44
N SER A 61 9.79 15.41 -12.40
CA SER A 61 9.42 16.57 -13.23
C SER A 61 9.96 17.93 -12.76
N LYS A 62 10.58 18.00 -11.58
CA LYS A 62 11.18 19.24 -11.06
C LYS A 62 12.66 19.43 -11.43
N GLY A 63 13.27 18.49 -12.17
CA GLY A 63 14.70 18.50 -12.52
C GLY A 63 15.05 19.03 -13.90
N GLU A 64 14.11 19.09 -14.86
CA GLU A 64 14.39 19.52 -16.23
C GLU A 64 14.02 20.99 -16.47
N ASN A 65 14.75 21.92 -15.87
CA ASN A 65 14.83 23.30 -16.41
C ASN A 65 16.07 24.09 -15.95
N LEU A 66 17.25 23.46 -15.89
CA LEU A 66 18.50 24.22 -15.92
C LEU A 66 19.06 24.21 -17.34
N LYS A 67 18.63 25.21 -18.13
CA LYS A 67 19.34 25.63 -19.34
C LYS A 67 20.64 26.34 -18.94
N PHE A 68 21.77 25.89 -19.46
CA PHE A 68 22.94 26.70 -19.74
C PHE A 68 23.46 26.31 -21.13
#